data_AF-A0A8E2LGJ1-F1
#
_entry.id   AF-A0A8E2LGJ1-F1
#
_cell.length_a   1.000
_cell.length_b   1.000
_cell.length_c   1.000
_cell.angle_alpha   90.00
_cell.angle_beta   90.00
_cell.angle_gamma   90.00
#
_symmetry.space_group_name_H-M   'P 1'
#
loop_
_entity.id
_entity.type
_entity.pdbx_description
1 polymer ?
#
loop_
_entity_poly.entity_id
_entity_poly.type
_entity_poly.pdbx_seq_one_letter_code
_entity_poly.pdbx_strand_id
1 'polypeptide(L)'
;MSIITRFKDIMSSNINALLDKAENPEKMIDQYLRNLNKDLGKVKSETASVMAEEQRAKRVLNECQEEMEKMERYAIKALEAGNEGDARKFLEKKGTLATKLSELEAAYQLAATNSKQMKQMHDKLVGDIGELESRRSMLKAKWSVAKTQEKMNKLGASAADSSNTISAFGRMEDKVNRALDEANAMAELNADPKDDIEELTAKYDETSSVDNELAALKAKIQNNG
;
A
#
# COMPACT_ATOMS: atom_id res chain seq x y z
N MET A 1 11.05 -13.94 17.78
CA MET A 1 10.06 -12.83 17.94
C MET A 1 9.01 -12.94 16.84
N SER A 2 7.75 -13.13 17.24
CA SER A 2 6.60 -13.17 16.33
C SER A 2 6.45 -11.82 15.62
N ILE A 3 5.95 -11.82 14.38
CA ILE A 3 5.70 -10.60 13.60
C ILE A 3 4.65 -9.72 14.27
N ILE A 4 3.70 -10.34 15.00
CA ILE A 4 2.73 -9.64 15.82
C ILE A 4 3.39 -8.89 16.98
N THR A 5 4.43 -9.47 17.59
CA THR A 5 5.20 -8.79 18.66
C THR A 5 5.98 -7.60 18.10
N ARG A 6 6.65 -7.79 16.96
CA ARG A 6 7.33 -6.70 16.26
C ARG A 6 6.38 -5.60 15.82
N PHE A 7 5.19 -5.94 15.34
CA PHE A 7 4.15 -4.96 15.03
C PHE A 7 3.71 -4.17 16.27
N LYS A 8 3.51 -4.84 17.41
CA LYS A 8 3.16 -4.15 18.65
C LYS A 8 4.27 -3.17 19.07
N ASP A 9 5.52 -3.55 18.86
CA ASP A 9 6.68 -2.68 19.12
C ASP A 9 6.74 -1.51 18.13
N ILE A 10 6.49 -1.74 16.84
CA ILE A 10 6.39 -0.69 15.81
C ILE A 10 5.24 0.26 16.12
N MET A 11 4.06 -0.28 16.47
CA MET A 11 2.86 0.50 16.82
C MET A 11 3.06 1.38 18.04
N SER A 12 3.79 0.88 19.04
CA SER A 12 4.03 1.56 20.31
C SER A 12 5.27 2.45 20.28
N SER A 13 6.13 2.30 19.27
CA SER A 13 7.27 3.16 19.07
C SER A 13 6.81 4.51 18.55
N ASN A 14 6.59 5.45 19.48
CA ASN A 14 6.44 6.84 19.12
C ASN A 14 7.80 7.29 18.54
N ILE A 15 7.89 7.42 17.22
CA ILE A 15 9.10 7.82 16.49
C ILE A 15 9.74 9.09 17.09
N ASN A 16 8.91 9.98 17.67
CA ASN A 16 9.37 11.15 18.42
C ASN A 16 10.26 10.79 19.63
N ALA A 17 9.84 9.81 20.43
CA ALA A 17 10.55 9.39 21.64
C ALA A 17 11.87 8.67 21.32
N LEU A 18 11.96 8.00 20.16
CA LEU A 18 13.22 7.41 19.66
C LEU A 18 14.24 8.49 19.23
N LEU A 19 13.75 9.60 18.70
CA LEU A 19 14.59 10.69 18.20
C LEU A 19 15.13 11.60 19.29
N ASP A 20 14.32 11.88 20.31
CA ASP A 20 14.69 12.80 21.40
C ASP A 20 15.86 12.30 22.28
N LYS A 21 16.18 11.00 22.21
CA LYS A 21 17.28 10.36 22.97
C LYS A 21 18.52 10.02 22.13
N ALA A 22 18.50 10.28 20.82
CA ALA A 22 19.57 9.88 19.93
C ALA A 22 20.71 10.91 19.90
N GLU A 23 21.92 10.49 20.26
CA GLU A 23 23.14 11.31 20.16
C GLU A 23 23.51 11.60 18.69
N ASN A 24 23.09 10.74 17.76
CA ASN A 24 23.14 10.98 16.32
C ASN A 24 21.80 10.57 15.65
N PRO A 25 20.84 11.50 15.52
CA PRO A 25 19.50 11.20 15.04
C PRO A 25 19.46 10.76 13.57
N GLU A 26 20.39 11.23 12.73
CA GLU A 26 20.48 10.83 11.31
C GLU A 26 20.80 9.34 11.16
N LYS A 27 21.86 8.87 11.84
CA LYS A 27 22.26 7.45 11.79
C LYS A 27 21.20 6.51 12.40
N MET A 28 20.49 6.97 13.43
CA MET A 28 19.43 6.22 14.06
C MET A 28 18.22 6.04 13.13
N ILE A 29 17.79 7.10 12.44
CA ILE A 29 16.70 6.99 11.45
C ILE A 29 17.10 6.06 10.31
N ASP A 30 18.32 6.19 9.79
CA ASP A 30 18.82 5.31 8.74
C ASP A 30 18.77 3.83 9.15
N GLN A 31 19.17 3.51 10.38
CA GLN A 31 19.11 2.14 10.89
C GLN A 31 17.67 1.66 11.08
N TYR A 32 16.80 2.53 11.57
CA TYR A 32 15.39 2.22 11.80
C TYR A 32 14.66 1.99 10.48
N LEU A 33 14.87 2.85 9.47
CA LEU A 33 14.37 2.67 8.10
C LEU A 33 14.86 1.36 7.48
N ARG A 34 16.14 0.99 7.65
CA ARG A 34 16.65 -0.31 7.17
C ARG A 34 15.91 -1.48 7.82
N ASN A 35 15.67 -1.42 9.12
CA ASN A 35 14.95 -2.47 9.84
C ASN A 35 13.49 -2.56 9.39
N LEU A 36 12.80 -1.42 9.28
CA LEU A 36 11.40 -1.36 8.82
C LEU A 36 11.24 -1.85 7.37
N ASN A 37 12.14 -1.48 6.46
CA ASN A 37 12.10 -1.97 5.09
C ASN A 37 12.27 -3.50 5.01
N LYS A 38 13.16 -4.06 5.85
CA LYS A 38 13.33 -5.52 5.96
C LYS A 38 12.08 -6.21 6.50
N ASP A 39 11.43 -5.61 7.50
CA ASP A 39 10.20 -6.14 8.08
C ASP A 39 9.01 -5.98 7.11
N LEU A 40 8.94 -4.88 6.35
CA LEU A 40 7.93 -4.66 5.32
C LEU A 40 7.95 -5.77 4.25
N GLY A 41 9.13 -6.18 3.78
CA GLY A 41 9.25 -7.29 2.82
C GLY A 41 8.68 -8.60 3.38
N LYS A 42 8.89 -8.88 4.67
CA LYS A 42 8.34 -10.07 5.34
C LYS A 42 6.84 -9.97 5.55
N VAL A 43 6.38 -8.84 6.09
CA VAL A 43 4.95 -8.58 6.31
C VAL A 43 4.19 -8.63 4.99
N LYS A 44 4.72 -8.10 3.90
CA LYS A 44 4.09 -8.18 2.57
C LYS A 44 3.92 -9.63 2.11
N SER A 45 4.97 -10.46 2.24
CA SER A 45 4.91 -11.88 1.89
C SER A 45 3.89 -12.64 2.73
N GLU A 46 3.90 -12.43 4.05
CA GLU A 46 2.98 -13.10 4.96
C GLU A 46 1.54 -12.60 4.78
N THR A 47 1.34 -11.30 4.57
CA THR A 47 0.03 -10.72 4.26
C THR A 47 -0.54 -11.34 2.99
N ALA A 48 0.27 -11.48 1.93
CA ALA A 48 -0.14 -12.14 0.70
C ALA A 48 -0.52 -13.62 0.93
N SER A 49 0.25 -14.34 1.76
CA SER A 49 -0.05 -15.74 2.12
C SER A 49 -1.38 -15.86 2.87
N VAL A 50 -1.62 -14.99 3.86
CA VAL A 50 -2.87 -14.97 4.64
C VAL A 50 -4.07 -14.54 3.78
N MET A 51 -3.90 -13.57 2.88
CA MET A 51 -4.93 -13.20 1.91
C MET A 51 -5.26 -14.35 0.95
N ALA A 52 -4.26 -15.11 0.52
CA ALA A 52 -4.49 -16.29 -0.30
C ALA A 52 -5.27 -17.36 0.46
N GLU A 53 -4.99 -17.55 1.76
CA GLU A 53 -5.75 -18.46 2.62
C GLU A 53 -7.20 -18.01 2.82
N GLU A 54 -7.44 -16.71 3.06
CA GLU A 54 -8.79 -16.12 3.11
C GLU A 54 -9.56 -16.45 1.81
N GLN A 55 -8.93 -16.22 0.65
CA GLN A 55 -9.56 -16.46 -0.64
C GLN A 55 -9.82 -17.94 -0.91
N ARG A 56 -8.92 -18.84 -0.46
CA ARG A 56 -9.13 -20.30 -0.51
C ARG A 56 -10.33 -20.70 0.36
N ALA A 57 -10.36 -20.26 1.62
CA ALA A 57 -11.46 -20.54 2.54
C ALA A 57 -12.80 -20.05 1.98
N LYS A 58 -12.83 -18.84 1.42
CA LYS A 58 -14.01 -18.27 0.74
C LYS A 58 -14.49 -19.12 -0.43
N ARG A 59 -13.55 -19.62 -1.25
CA ARG A 59 -13.90 -20.47 -2.40
C ARG A 59 -14.55 -21.78 -1.94
N VAL A 60 -13.95 -22.46 -0.96
CA VAL A 60 -14.48 -23.71 -0.41
C VAL A 60 -15.86 -23.48 0.25
N LEU A 61 -16.03 -22.34 0.93
CA LEU A 61 -17.32 -21.95 1.49
C LEU A 61 -18.38 -21.80 0.39
N ASN A 62 -18.08 -21.05 -0.67
CA ASN A 62 -18.98 -20.84 -1.80
C ASN A 62 -19.33 -22.15 -2.52
N GLU A 63 -18.35 -23.02 -2.76
CA GLU A 63 -18.56 -24.35 -3.36
C GLU A 63 -19.55 -25.19 -2.52
N CYS A 64 -19.43 -25.15 -1.19
CA CYS A 64 -20.36 -25.83 -0.29
C CYS A 64 -21.79 -25.27 -0.41
N GLN A 65 -21.92 -23.93 -0.48
CA GLN A 65 -23.22 -23.27 -0.68
C GLN A 65 -23.85 -23.66 -2.02
N GLU A 66 -23.07 -23.66 -3.10
CA GLU A 66 -23.53 -24.07 -4.43
C GLU A 66 -23.97 -25.54 -4.46
N GLU A 67 -23.25 -26.44 -3.79
CA GLU A 67 -23.66 -27.83 -3.64
C GLU A 67 -24.99 -27.96 -2.87
N MET A 68 -25.18 -27.18 -1.80
CA MET A 68 -26.44 -27.17 -1.04
C MET A 68 -27.62 -26.72 -1.89
N GLU A 69 -27.46 -25.65 -2.66
CA GLU A 69 -28.50 -25.20 -3.60
C GLU A 69 -28.78 -26.24 -4.68
N LYS A 70 -27.75 -26.94 -5.16
CA LYS A 70 -27.90 -28.01 -6.14
C LYS A 70 -28.71 -29.17 -5.56
N MET A 71 -28.45 -29.56 -4.31
CA MET A 71 -29.25 -30.60 -3.63
C MET A 71 -30.71 -30.17 -3.46
N GLU A 72 -30.96 -28.92 -3.11
CA GLU A 72 -32.32 -28.36 -3.04
C GLU A 72 -33.03 -28.38 -4.40
N ARG A 73 -32.36 -27.94 -5.46
CA ARG A 73 -32.91 -27.98 -6.83
C ARG A 73 -33.27 -29.41 -7.24
N TYR A 74 -32.47 -30.41 -6.90
CA TYR A 74 -32.81 -31.81 -7.20
C TYR A 74 -33.92 -32.36 -6.31
N ALA A 75 -33.99 -31.97 -5.03
CA ALA A 75 -35.10 -32.34 -4.16
C ALA A 75 -36.43 -31.84 -4.72
N ILE A 76 -36.49 -30.59 -5.18
CA ILE A 76 -37.69 -30.01 -5.81
C ILE A 76 -38.09 -30.80 -7.06
N LYS A 77 -37.14 -31.08 -7.96
CA LYS A 77 -37.41 -31.88 -9.17
C LYS A 77 -37.90 -33.30 -8.86
N ALA A 78 -37.36 -33.93 -7.81
CA ALA A 78 -37.80 -35.25 -7.38
C ALA A 78 -39.25 -35.22 -6.84
N LEU A 79 -39.62 -34.17 -6.11
CA LEU A 79 -40.99 -33.96 -5.64
C LEU A 79 -41.96 -33.68 -6.79
N GLU A 80 -41.57 -32.86 -7.77
CA GLU A 80 -42.37 -32.60 -8.99
C GLU A 80 -42.63 -33.89 -9.78
N ALA A 81 -41.67 -34.82 -9.76
CA ALA A 81 -41.79 -36.15 -10.36
C ALA A 81 -42.54 -37.17 -9.49
N GLY A 82 -43.04 -36.78 -8.30
CA GLY A 82 -43.74 -37.65 -7.37
C GLY A 82 -42.85 -38.66 -6.63
N ASN A 83 -41.53 -38.49 -6.68
CA ASN A 83 -40.57 -39.41 -6.08
C ASN A 83 -40.02 -38.87 -4.75
N GLU A 84 -40.84 -38.97 -3.70
CA GLU A 84 -40.53 -38.46 -2.36
C GLU A 84 -39.30 -39.13 -1.73
N GLY A 85 -39.04 -40.40 -2.06
CA GLY A 85 -37.89 -41.14 -1.53
C GLY A 85 -36.55 -40.52 -1.94
N ASP A 86 -36.44 -40.10 -3.20
CA ASP A 86 -35.22 -39.45 -3.71
C ASP A 86 -35.11 -37.99 -3.25
N ALA A 87 -36.24 -37.28 -3.13
CA ALA A 87 -36.26 -35.95 -2.53
C ALA A 87 -35.70 -35.97 -1.10
N ARG A 88 -36.10 -36.95 -0.28
CA ARG A 88 -35.59 -37.10 1.09
C ARG A 88 -34.08 -37.30 1.13
N LYS A 89 -33.51 -38.13 0.24
CA LYS A 89 -32.05 -38.34 0.15
C LYS A 89 -31.29 -37.05 -0.19
N PHE A 90 -31.79 -36.25 -1.14
CA PHE A 90 -31.18 -34.96 -1.47
C PHE A 90 -31.24 -33.99 -0.29
N LEU A 91 -32.35 -33.94 0.45
CA LEU A 91 -32.49 -33.10 1.63
C LEU A 91 -31.61 -33.57 2.80
N GLU A 92 -31.46 -34.88 3.02
CA GLU A 92 -30.51 -35.43 3.98
C GLU A 92 -29.08 -35.01 3.64
N LYS A 93 -28.69 -35.12 2.36
CA LYS A 93 -27.38 -34.65 1.89
C LYS A 93 -27.20 -33.15 2.11
N LYS A 94 -28.22 -32.32 1.80
CA LYS A 94 -28.23 -30.88 2.09
C LYS A 94 -28.03 -30.61 3.59
N GLY A 95 -28.67 -31.39 4.46
CA GLY A 95 -28.49 -31.31 5.91
C GLY A 95 -27.04 -31.55 6.34
N THR A 96 -26.38 -32.58 5.79
CA THR A 96 -24.95 -32.82 6.07
C THR A 96 -24.04 -31.69 5.60
N LEU A 97 -24.34 -31.10 4.43
CA LEU A 97 -23.61 -29.95 3.91
C LEU A 97 -23.84 -28.69 4.75
N ALA A 98 -25.03 -28.50 5.32
CA ALA A 98 -25.32 -27.39 6.21
C ALA A 98 -24.47 -27.42 7.50
N THR A 99 -24.23 -28.60 8.07
CA THR A 99 -23.31 -28.74 9.22
C THR A 99 -21.88 -28.36 8.81
N LYS A 100 -21.42 -28.85 7.66
CA LYS A 100 -20.09 -28.51 7.12
C LYS A 100 -19.95 -27.01 6.79
N LEU A 101 -21.03 -26.39 6.32
CA LEU A 101 -21.07 -24.97 5.99
C LEU A 101 -20.74 -24.11 7.22
N SER A 102 -21.32 -24.42 8.38
CA SER A 102 -21.04 -23.71 9.64
C SER A 102 -19.56 -23.76 10.02
N GLU A 103 -18.91 -24.91 9.85
CA GLU A 103 -17.47 -25.06 10.09
C GLU A 103 -16.63 -24.23 9.10
N LEU A 104 -17.00 -24.23 7.82
CA LEU A 104 -16.34 -23.45 6.78
C LEU A 104 -16.53 -21.94 6.97
N GLU A 105 -17.70 -21.51 7.44
CA GLU A 105 -17.97 -20.10 7.79
C GLU A 105 -17.07 -19.64 8.92
N ALA A 106 -16.94 -20.43 9.99
CA ALA A 106 -16.04 -20.11 11.10
C ALA A 106 -14.58 -20.02 10.63
N ALA A 107 -14.13 -20.97 9.78
CA ALA A 107 -12.79 -20.96 9.21
C ALA A 107 -12.54 -19.73 8.33
N TYR A 108 -13.50 -19.37 7.46
CA TYR A 108 -13.42 -18.18 6.63
C TYR A 108 -13.39 -16.89 7.47
N GLN A 109 -14.22 -16.75 8.50
CA GLN A 109 -14.24 -15.57 9.38
C GLN A 109 -12.90 -15.39 10.11
N LEU A 110 -12.30 -16.47 10.58
CA LEU A 110 -10.97 -16.44 11.18
C LEU A 110 -9.91 -15.99 10.17
N ALA A 111 -9.92 -16.57 8.96
CA ALA A 111 -8.98 -16.21 7.90
C ALA A 111 -9.15 -14.74 7.46
N ALA A 112 -10.39 -14.26 7.30
CA ALA A 112 -10.71 -12.88 6.96
C ALA A 112 -10.26 -11.89 8.05
N THR A 113 -10.44 -12.24 9.32
CA THR A 113 -9.97 -11.43 10.46
C THR A 113 -8.44 -11.31 10.44
N ASN A 114 -7.74 -12.44 10.27
CA ASN A 114 -6.29 -12.46 10.18
C ASN A 114 -5.78 -11.66 8.97
N SER A 115 -6.39 -11.82 7.80
CA SER A 115 -6.09 -11.05 6.59
C SER A 115 -6.25 -9.55 6.80
N LYS A 116 -7.36 -9.13 7.43
CA LYS A 116 -7.61 -7.73 7.77
C LYS A 116 -6.54 -7.16 8.71
N GLN A 117 -6.16 -7.89 9.76
CA GLN A 117 -5.11 -7.47 10.68
C GLN A 117 -3.75 -7.35 9.99
N MET A 118 -3.41 -8.28 9.10
CA MET A 118 -2.16 -8.23 8.34
C MET A 118 -2.12 -7.06 7.36
N LYS A 119 -3.24 -6.75 6.68
CA LYS A 119 -3.36 -5.55 5.83
C LYS A 119 -3.16 -4.26 6.64
N GLN A 120 -3.83 -4.14 7.78
CA GLN A 120 -3.66 -2.96 8.66
C GLN A 120 -2.20 -2.82 9.13
N MET A 121 -1.54 -3.93 9.42
CA MET A 121 -0.13 -3.95 9.79
C MET A 121 0.78 -3.50 8.64
N HIS A 122 0.53 -4.00 7.43
CA HIS A 122 1.22 -3.56 6.22
C HIS A 122 1.05 -2.05 5.99
N ASP A 123 -0.19 -1.56 5.99
CA ASP A 123 -0.50 -0.17 5.67
C ASP A 123 0.11 0.79 6.68
N LYS A 124 0.10 0.42 7.96
CA LYS A 124 0.82 1.20 8.97
C LYS A 124 2.32 1.20 8.74
N LEU A 125 2.93 0.04 8.47
CA LEU A 125 4.37 -0.03 8.22
C LEU A 125 4.79 0.87 7.06
N VAL A 126 4.00 0.90 5.99
CA VAL A 126 4.20 1.81 4.86
C VAL A 126 4.10 3.28 5.30
N GLY A 127 3.08 3.62 6.11
CA GLY A 127 2.92 4.95 6.67
C GLY A 127 4.10 5.39 7.56
N ASP A 128 4.53 4.53 8.48
CA ASP A 128 5.64 4.81 9.40
C ASP A 128 6.97 5.00 8.62
N ILE A 129 7.20 4.20 7.58
CA ILE A 129 8.35 4.37 6.68
C ILE A 129 8.31 5.73 5.99
N GLY A 130 7.17 6.12 5.41
CA GLY A 130 7.02 7.42 4.75
C GLY A 130 7.24 8.60 5.69
N GLU A 131 6.72 8.52 6.94
CA GLU A 131 6.97 9.55 7.95
C GLU A 131 8.46 9.67 8.30
N LEU A 132 9.14 8.54 8.48
CA LEU A 132 10.56 8.50 8.79
C LEU A 132 11.43 9.04 7.65
N GLU A 133 11.09 8.74 6.39
CA GLU A 133 11.80 9.28 5.23
C GLU A 133 11.66 10.81 5.14
N SER A 134 10.49 11.35 5.43
CA SER A 134 10.27 12.80 5.53
C SER A 134 11.09 13.42 6.66
N ARG A 135 11.07 12.82 7.86
CA ARG A 135 11.85 13.28 9.02
C ARG A 135 13.36 13.21 8.76
N ARG A 136 13.83 12.14 8.12
CA ARG A 136 15.23 11.98 7.70
C ARG A 136 15.67 13.14 6.82
N SER A 137 14.86 13.47 5.81
CA SER A 137 15.15 14.55 4.87
C SER A 137 15.21 15.90 5.57
N MET A 138 14.26 16.18 6.47
CA MET A 138 14.26 17.39 7.30
C MET A 138 15.50 17.49 8.20
N LEU A 139 15.88 16.40 8.88
CA LEU A 139 17.03 16.40 9.77
C LEU A 139 18.34 16.58 9.00
N LYS A 140 18.48 15.94 7.84
CA LYS A 140 19.64 16.12 6.96
C LYS A 140 19.78 17.57 6.50
N ALA A 141 18.67 18.22 6.13
CA ALA A 141 18.65 19.63 5.78
C ALA A 141 19.07 20.53 6.97
N LYS A 142 18.47 20.32 8.15
CA LYS A 142 18.81 21.06 9.38
C LYS A 142 20.27 20.86 9.79
N TRP A 143 20.79 19.64 9.68
CA TRP A 143 22.17 19.31 10.02
C TRP A 143 23.17 19.95 9.05
N SER A 144 22.84 19.99 7.75
CA SER A 144 23.62 20.72 6.75
C SER A 144 23.70 22.22 7.05
N VAL A 145 22.56 22.84 7.40
CA VAL A 145 22.50 24.25 7.81
C VAL A 145 23.32 24.49 9.08
N ALA A 146 23.14 23.67 10.12
CA ALA A 146 23.87 23.79 11.38
C ALA A 146 25.39 23.63 11.19
N LYS A 147 25.84 22.67 10.37
CA LYS A 147 27.26 22.47 10.05
C LYS A 147 27.83 23.64 9.25
N THR A 148 27.04 24.22 8.35
CA THR A 148 27.43 25.42 7.61
C THR A 148 27.58 26.62 8.55
N GLN A 149 26.63 26.81 9.46
CA GLN A 149 26.68 27.86 10.49
C GLN A 149 27.85 27.67 11.46
N GLU A 150 28.11 26.45 11.91
CA GLU A 150 29.25 26.12 12.76
C GLU A 150 30.58 26.42 12.06
N LYS A 151 30.70 26.03 10.79
CA LYS A 151 31.86 26.35 9.96
C LYS A 151 32.03 27.86 9.82
N MET A 152 30.95 28.61 9.57
CA MET A 152 30.96 30.07 9.52
C MET A 152 31.40 30.70 10.85
N ASN A 153 30.91 30.21 11.99
CA ASN A 153 31.31 30.70 13.31
C ASN A 153 32.79 30.38 13.62
N LYS A 154 33.29 29.20 13.24
CA LYS A 154 34.71 28.82 13.38
C LYS A 154 35.63 29.65 12.48
N LEU A 155 35.16 30.01 11.29
CA LEU A 155 35.88 30.90 10.35
C LEU A 155 35.84 32.36 10.80
N GLY A 156 34.71 32.83 11.34
CA GLY A 156 34.58 34.16 11.93
C GLY A 156 35.48 34.35 13.16
N ALA A 157 35.68 33.29 13.96
CA ALA A 157 36.64 33.28 15.06
C ALA A 157 38.12 33.24 14.61
N SER A 158 38.39 32.90 13.35
CA SER A 158 39.74 32.88 12.75
C SER A 158 39.99 34.04 11.76
N ALA A 159 39.13 35.07 11.80
CA ALA A 159 39.15 36.25 10.92
C ALA A 159 40.27 37.27 11.23
N ALA A 160 41.45 36.82 11.67
CA ALA A 160 42.64 37.67 11.77
C ALA A 160 43.45 37.74 10.46
N ASP A 161 43.09 36.97 9.43
CA ASP A 161 43.84 36.92 8.16
C ASP A 161 42.89 36.78 6.94
N SER A 162 42.25 37.90 6.55
CA SER A 162 40.97 37.92 5.80
C SER A 162 41.07 38.60 4.43
N SER A 163 41.56 37.88 3.42
CA SER A 163 41.35 38.26 2.00
C SER A 163 41.22 37.05 1.08
N ASN A 164 42.06 36.03 1.22
CA ASN A 164 42.04 34.86 0.34
C ASN A 164 40.86 33.90 0.63
N THR A 165 40.46 33.82 1.89
CA THR A 165 39.46 32.88 2.40
C THR A 165 38.04 33.19 1.90
N ILE A 166 37.65 34.48 1.84
CA ILE A 166 36.34 34.93 1.32
C ILE A 166 36.15 34.54 -0.16
N SER A 167 37.22 34.61 -0.97
CA SER A 167 37.17 34.23 -2.39
C SER A 167 37.00 32.72 -2.63
N ALA A 168 37.48 31.89 -1.71
CA ALA A 168 37.28 30.44 -1.73
C ALA A 168 35.87 30.04 -1.26
N PHE A 169 35.26 30.85 -0.39
CA PHE A 169 33.88 30.66 0.07
C PHE A 169 32.85 30.99 -1.00
N GLY A 170 32.99 32.11 -1.73
CA GLY A 170 32.09 32.41 -2.86
C GLY A 170 32.09 31.30 -3.91
N ARG A 171 33.27 30.73 -4.22
CA ARG A 171 33.37 29.59 -5.16
C ARG A 171 32.73 28.31 -4.63
N MET A 172 32.71 28.10 -3.32
CA MET A 172 32.13 26.91 -2.70
C MET A 172 30.61 27.06 -2.52
N GLU A 173 30.14 28.26 -2.20
CA GLU A 173 28.73 28.63 -2.24
C GLU A 173 28.16 28.51 -3.66
N ASP A 174 28.85 29.01 -4.68
CA ASP A 174 28.50 28.81 -6.09
C ASP A 174 28.46 27.33 -6.48
N LYS A 175 29.36 26.51 -5.92
CA LYS A 175 29.40 25.06 -6.19
C LYS A 175 28.27 24.31 -5.50
N VAL A 176 27.91 24.71 -4.28
CA VAL A 176 26.78 24.13 -3.53
C VAL A 176 25.46 24.55 -4.17
N ASN A 177 25.31 25.82 -4.54
CA ASN A 177 24.13 26.32 -5.25
C ASN A 177 23.99 25.61 -6.60
N ARG A 178 25.07 25.49 -7.39
CA ARG A 178 25.04 24.66 -8.61
C ARG A 178 24.64 23.22 -8.35
N ALA A 179 25.16 22.57 -7.30
CA ALA A 179 24.80 21.20 -6.98
C ALA A 179 23.35 21.05 -6.50
N LEU A 180 22.81 22.05 -5.79
CA LEU A 180 21.41 22.13 -5.38
C LEU A 180 20.50 22.36 -6.59
N ASP A 181 20.85 23.28 -7.46
CA ASP A 181 20.15 23.58 -8.70
C ASP A 181 20.16 22.36 -9.64
N GLU A 182 21.30 21.66 -9.75
CA GLU A 182 21.44 20.45 -10.55
C GLU A 182 20.65 19.27 -9.95
N ALA A 183 20.62 19.13 -8.63
CA ALA A 183 19.80 18.13 -7.95
C ALA A 183 18.29 18.42 -8.06
N ASN A 184 17.88 19.70 -7.97
CA ASN A 184 16.51 20.13 -8.18
C ASN A 184 16.09 19.95 -9.65
N ALA A 185 16.97 20.29 -10.61
CA ALA A 185 16.74 20.05 -12.02
C ALA A 185 16.68 18.55 -12.36
N MET A 186 17.52 17.71 -11.74
CA MET A 186 17.43 16.25 -11.87
C MET A 186 16.15 15.69 -11.23
N ALA A 187 15.66 16.28 -10.14
CA ALA A 187 14.39 15.91 -9.53
C ALA A 187 13.19 16.34 -10.40
N GLU A 188 13.27 17.50 -11.07
CA GLU A 188 12.30 17.92 -12.09
C GLU A 188 12.36 17.06 -13.35
N LEU A 189 13.53 16.53 -13.73
CA LEU A 189 13.69 15.64 -14.88
C LEU A 189 13.25 14.18 -14.60
N ASN A 190 13.30 13.75 -13.33
CA ASN A 190 12.84 12.44 -12.86
C ASN A 190 11.40 12.48 -12.31
N ALA A 191 10.84 13.67 -12.06
CA ALA A 191 9.40 13.81 -12.07
C ALA A 191 8.97 13.52 -13.50
N ASP A 192 8.17 12.47 -13.70
CA ASP A 192 7.76 12.04 -15.03
C ASP A 192 7.36 13.25 -15.88
N PRO A 193 7.86 13.39 -17.12
CA PRO A 193 7.46 14.49 -17.97
C PRO A 193 5.94 14.49 -17.99
N LYS A 194 5.34 15.63 -17.65
CA LYS A 194 3.92 15.86 -17.87
C LYS A 194 3.66 15.45 -19.31
N ASP A 195 2.99 14.32 -19.49
CA ASP A 195 2.80 13.74 -20.79
C ASP A 195 1.75 14.61 -21.48
N ASP A 196 2.20 15.64 -22.20
CA ASP A 196 1.32 16.50 -23.01
C ASP A 196 0.50 15.65 -23.99
N ILE A 197 0.90 14.39 -24.25
CA ILE A 197 0.11 13.41 -24.99
C ILE A 197 -1.15 12.99 -24.24
N GLU A 198 -1.16 12.85 -22.91
CA GLU A 198 -2.37 12.51 -22.12
C GLU A 198 -3.39 13.67 -22.12
N GLU A 199 -2.91 14.92 -22.04
CA GLU A 199 -3.75 16.11 -22.12
C GLU A 199 -4.24 16.36 -23.57
N LEU A 200 -3.47 15.93 -24.58
CA LEU A 200 -3.88 15.91 -25.99
C LEU A 200 -4.83 14.75 -26.33
N THR A 201 -4.67 13.54 -25.77
CA THR A 201 -5.62 12.43 -25.96
C THR A 201 -6.95 12.72 -25.28
N ALA A 202 -6.95 13.26 -24.05
CA ALA A 202 -8.19 13.69 -23.39
C ALA A 202 -8.96 14.75 -24.22
N LYS A 203 -8.25 15.62 -24.93
CA LYS A 203 -8.84 16.65 -25.81
C LYS A 203 -9.41 16.11 -27.12
N TYR A 204 -9.02 14.92 -27.57
CA TYR A 204 -9.49 14.27 -28.80
C TYR A 204 -10.37 13.03 -28.56
N ASP A 205 -10.33 12.42 -27.36
CA ASP A 205 -11.19 11.29 -26.96
C ASP A 205 -12.61 11.73 -26.55
N GLU A 206 -12.82 13.01 -26.23
CA GLU A 206 -14.15 13.54 -25.87
C GLU A 206 -15.13 13.71 -27.04
N THR A 207 -14.83 13.27 -28.27
CA THR A 207 -15.76 13.45 -29.42
C THR A 207 -16.10 12.18 -30.20
N SER A 208 -15.78 10.96 -29.72
CA SER A 208 -15.99 9.75 -30.55
C SER A 208 -16.71 8.55 -29.91
N SER A 209 -16.92 8.50 -28.59
CA SER A 209 -17.46 7.29 -27.95
C SER A 209 -18.95 7.39 -27.60
N VAL A 210 -19.37 8.48 -26.93
CA VAL A 210 -20.73 8.57 -26.36
C VAL A 210 -21.81 8.78 -27.42
N ASP A 211 -21.55 9.57 -28.47
CA ASP A 211 -22.53 9.79 -29.55
C ASP A 211 -22.69 8.57 -30.46
N ASN A 212 -21.61 7.79 -30.66
CA ASN A 212 -21.67 6.53 -31.40
C ASN A 212 -22.40 5.44 -30.61
N GLU A 213 -22.20 5.35 -29.29
CA GLU A 213 -22.96 4.44 -28.43
C GLU A 213 -24.43 4.85 -28.29
N LEU A 214 -24.73 6.16 -28.24
CA LEU A 214 -26.11 6.67 -28.22
C LEU A 214 -26.84 6.43 -29.55
N ALA A 215 -26.15 6.58 -30.69
CA ALA A 215 -26.68 6.23 -32.01
C ALA A 215 -26.95 4.73 -32.14
N ALA A 216 -26.04 3.88 -31.65
CA ALA A 216 -26.23 2.43 -31.61
C ALA A 216 -27.39 1.99 -30.70
N LEU A 217 -27.57 2.64 -29.55
CA LEU A 217 -28.71 2.42 -28.64
C LEU A 217 -30.04 2.86 -29.26
N LYS A 218 -30.09 4.02 -29.92
CA LYS A 218 -31.30 4.48 -30.63
C LYS A 218 -31.68 3.57 -31.80
N ALA A 219 -30.70 3.11 -32.57
CA ALA A 219 -30.94 2.15 -33.66
C ALA A 219 -31.49 0.81 -33.13
N LYS A 220 -31.00 0.33 -31.97
CA LYS A 220 -31.52 -0.88 -31.31
C LYS A 220 -32.96 -0.74 -30.83
N ILE A 221 -33.38 0.44 -30.41
CA ILE A 221 -34.76 0.69 -29.95
C ILE A 221 -35.72 0.81 -31.15
N GLN A 222 -35.29 1.39 -32.27
CA GLN A 222 -36.13 1.47 -33.48
C GLN A 222 -36.29 0.14 -34.23
N ASN A 223 -35.34 -0.80 -34.11
CA ASN A 223 -35.43 -2.13 -34.74
C ASN A 223 -36.10 -3.21 -33.87
N ASN A 224 -36.57 -2.85 -32.66
CA ASN A 224 -37.28 -3.76 -31.74
C ASN A 224 -38.72 -3.30 -31.42
N GLY A 225 -39.32 -2.47 -32.30
CA GLY A 225 -40.76 -2.22 -32.38
C GLY A 225 -41.30 -2.73 -33.70
#